data_AF-A0A2V7FFW6-F1
#
_entry.id   AF-A0A2V7FFW6-F1
#
_cell.length_a   1.000
_cell.length_b   1.000
_cell.length_c   1.000
_cell.angle_alpha   90.00
_cell.angle_beta   90.00
_cell.angle_gamma   90.00
#
_symmetry.space_group_name_H-M   'P 1'
#
loop_
_entity.id
_entity.type
_entity.pdbx_description
1 polymer ?
#
loop_
_entity_poly.entity_id
_entity_poly.type
_entity_poly.pdbx_seq_one_letter_code
_entity_poly.pdbx_strand_id
1 'polypeptide(L)'
;MPWNNPKAPVQGYAPRGLDVDSKGIVWTVLSSGHFASFDRSKCKGPLNGPTAATGQQCPEGWTLYPFPGPNYKGAVENGSAESVYYDFVDRFDMLGAGKDIPIATGNLSEGLLVLVDGKFMTLRVPYPMGFYAKGLDGRIDNPQGGWKGKGIYTPIATRAPFHMEGGKGTTSKLVKFQMRPDPLAN
;
A
#
# COMPACT_ATOMS: atom_id res chain seq x y z
N MET A 1 5.30 -5.73 -14.86
CA MET A 1 5.56 -6.53 -13.64
C MET A 1 6.56 -7.61 -13.99
N PRO A 2 7.48 -7.97 -13.08
CA PRO A 2 8.42 -9.06 -13.30
C PRO A 2 7.68 -10.39 -13.14
N TRP A 3 6.95 -10.85 -14.16
CA TRP A 3 6.24 -12.14 -14.13
C TRP A 3 6.66 -13.02 -15.30
N ASN A 4 6.97 -14.28 -15.02
CA ASN A 4 7.60 -15.23 -15.95
C ASN A 4 8.82 -14.63 -16.65
N ASN A 5 9.58 -13.78 -15.94
CA ASN A 5 10.77 -13.16 -16.46
C ASN A 5 12.01 -13.82 -15.84
N PRO A 6 12.78 -14.61 -16.60
CA PRO A 6 13.95 -15.32 -16.07
C PRO A 6 15.08 -14.37 -15.65
N LYS A 7 15.02 -13.09 -16.03
CA LYS A 7 15.99 -12.07 -15.63
C LYS A 7 15.59 -11.35 -14.34
N ALA A 8 14.38 -11.57 -13.82
CA ALA A 8 13.93 -10.94 -12.59
C ALA A 8 14.26 -11.84 -11.38
N PRO A 9 14.89 -11.29 -10.33
CA PRO A 9 15.27 -12.08 -9.14
C PRO A 9 14.07 -12.50 -8.29
N VAL A 10 12.96 -11.77 -8.38
CA VAL A 10 11.70 -12.06 -7.70
C VAL A 10 10.57 -11.90 -8.71
N GLN A 11 9.60 -12.81 -8.66
CA GLN A 11 8.42 -12.76 -9.50
C GLN A 11 7.27 -12.05 -8.78
N GLY A 12 6.49 -11.28 -9.53
CA GLY A 12 5.30 -10.62 -9.00
C GLY A 12 4.24 -10.36 -10.07
N TYR A 13 2.97 -10.46 -9.68
CA TYR A 13 1.84 -10.50 -10.62
C TYR A 13 0.56 -9.87 -10.08
N ALA A 14 -0.36 -9.60 -11.01
CA ALA A 14 -1.71 -9.06 -10.78
C ALA A 14 -1.73 -7.81 -9.88
N PRO A 15 -1.25 -6.66 -10.39
CA PRO A 15 -1.34 -5.38 -9.70
C PRO A 15 -2.81 -4.97 -9.51
N ARG A 16 -3.10 -4.22 -8.44
CA ARG A 16 -4.45 -3.71 -8.14
C ARG A 16 -4.54 -2.19 -8.11
N GLY A 17 -3.82 -1.56 -7.18
CA GLY A 17 -3.68 -0.10 -7.10
C GLY A 17 -2.40 0.39 -7.78
N LEU A 18 -2.29 1.70 -7.96
CA LEU A 18 -1.06 2.35 -8.40
C LEU A 18 -1.04 3.79 -7.91
N ASP A 19 0.09 4.20 -7.37
CA ASP A 19 0.41 5.61 -7.16
C ASP A 19 1.90 5.87 -7.48
N VAL A 20 2.31 7.13 -7.50
CA VAL A 20 3.66 7.57 -7.84
C VAL A 20 4.18 8.45 -6.72
N ASP A 21 5.47 8.41 -6.41
CA ASP A 21 6.09 9.33 -5.45
C ASP A 21 6.58 10.63 -6.12
N SER A 22 7.15 11.56 -5.35
CA SER A 22 7.69 12.82 -5.88
C SER A 22 8.90 12.63 -6.82
N LYS A 23 9.54 11.45 -6.81
CA LYS A 23 10.71 11.09 -7.62
C LYS A 23 10.33 10.33 -8.89
N GLY A 24 9.04 10.08 -9.11
CA GLY A 24 8.55 9.32 -10.26
C GLY A 24 8.66 7.80 -10.09
N ILE A 25 8.91 7.31 -8.88
CA ILE A 25 8.86 5.87 -8.57
C ILE A 25 7.40 5.47 -8.47
N VAL A 26 7.03 4.46 -9.24
CA VAL A 26 5.68 3.90 -9.24
C VAL A 26 5.59 2.87 -8.13
N TRP A 27 4.50 2.91 -7.37
CA TRP A 27 4.17 1.94 -6.33
C TRP A 27 2.90 1.18 -6.73
N THR A 28 2.80 -0.09 -6.31
CA THR A 28 1.61 -0.91 -6.55
C THR A 28 1.55 -2.11 -5.61
N VAL A 29 0.36 -2.47 -5.16
CA VAL A 29 0.14 -3.74 -4.46
C VAL A 29 -0.07 -4.90 -5.42
N LEU A 30 0.57 -6.04 -5.15
CA LEU A 30 0.54 -7.23 -6.00
C LEU A 30 -0.21 -8.39 -5.34
N SER A 31 -0.96 -9.15 -6.14
CA SER A 31 -1.64 -10.37 -5.64
C SER A 31 -0.65 -11.50 -5.31
N SER A 32 0.59 -11.38 -5.78
CA SER A 32 1.74 -12.19 -5.35
C SER A 32 2.25 -11.81 -3.95
N GLY A 33 1.43 -11.23 -3.08
CA GLY A 33 1.80 -10.95 -1.68
C GLY A 33 2.87 -9.88 -1.44
N HIS A 34 3.16 -9.01 -2.41
CA HIS A 34 4.19 -7.97 -2.27
C HIS A 34 3.63 -6.57 -2.45
N PHE A 35 4.20 -5.59 -1.74
CA PHE A 35 4.19 -4.20 -2.16
C PHE A 35 5.35 -4.01 -3.12
N ALA A 36 5.13 -3.47 -4.32
CA ALA A 36 6.19 -3.31 -5.31
C ALA A 36 6.44 -1.84 -5.60
N SER A 37 7.71 -1.52 -5.84
CA SER A 37 8.12 -0.26 -6.46
C SER A 37 8.78 -0.51 -7.82
N PHE A 38 8.62 0.46 -8.71
CA PHE A 38 9.27 0.48 -10.02
C PHE A 38 9.96 1.83 -10.23
N ASP A 39 11.29 1.76 -10.35
CA ASP A 39 12.14 2.91 -10.60
C ASP A 39 12.70 2.82 -12.03
N ARG A 40 12.17 3.66 -12.91
CA ARG A 40 12.57 3.72 -14.31
C ARG A 40 14.04 4.15 -14.50
N SER A 41 14.63 4.87 -13.54
CA SER A 41 16.02 5.32 -13.64
C SER A 41 17.03 4.17 -13.58
N LYS A 42 16.62 3.00 -13.06
CA LYS A 42 17.45 1.80 -12.99
C LYS A 42 17.50 1.02 -14.30
N CYS A 43 16.64 1.36 -15.27
CA CYS A 43 16.55 0.64 -16.53
C CYS A 43 17.82 0.83 -17.39
N LYS A 44 18.42 -0.27 -17.82
CA LYS A 44 19.65 -0.33 -18.61
C LYS A 44 19.38 -0.52 -20.11
N GLY A 45 18.24 -1.11 -20.45
CA GLY A 45 17.86 -1.45 -21.82
C GLY A 45 16.89 -0.47 -22.47
N PRO A 46 16.67 -0.57 -23.80
CA PRO A 46 15.65 0.21 -24.49
C PRO A 46 14.25 -0.10 -23.93
N LEU A 47 13.48 0.96 -23.69
CA LEU A 47 12.12 0.89 -23.13
C LEU A 47 11.02 1.02 -24.20
N ASN A 48 11.42 1.10 -25.46
CA ASN A 48 10.57 1.30 -26.63
C ASN A 48 10.91 0.29 -27.74
N GLY A 49 10.13 0.31 -28.81
CA GLY A 49 10.28 -0.59 -29.96
C GLY A 49 9.36 -1.81 -29.93
N PRO A 50 9.51 -2.76 -30.86
CA PRO A 50 8.56 -3.86 -31.06
C PRO A 50 8.36 -4.74 -29.83
N THR A 51 9.37 -4.87 -28.98
CA THR A 51 9.29 -5.69 -27.77
C THR A 51 8.51 -4.99 -26.64
N ALA A 52 8.28 -3.67 -26.70
CA ALA A 52 7.58 -2.90 -25.66
C ALA A 52 6.19 -3.47 -25.32
N ALA A 53 5.50 -4.06 -26.30
CA ALA A 53 4.22 -4.72 -26.13
C ALA A 53 4.25 -5.90 -25.14
N THR A 54 5.43 -6.49 -24.88
CA THR A 54 5.58 -7.57 -23.90
C THR A 54 5.51 -7.09 -22.45
N GLY A 55 5.83 -5.81 -22.18
CA GLY A 55 5.95 -5.28 -20.83
C GLY A 55 7.07 -5.90 -19.98
N GLN A 56 7.98 -6.66 -20.61
CA GLN A 56 9.08 -7.40 -19.96
C GLN A 56 10.39 -6.59 -19.87
N GLN A 57 10.34 -5.30 -20.25
CA GLN A 57 11.47 -4.40 -20.15
C GLN A 57 11.80 -4.10 -18.69
N CYS A 58 13.07 -3.79 -18.44
CA CYS A 58 13.54 -3.27 -17.16
C CYS A 58 13.17 -4.13 -15.94
N PRO A 59 13.51 -5.43 -15.92
CA PRO A 59 13.39 -6.24 -14.70
C PRO A 59 14.16 -5.62 -13.52
N GLU A 60 15.27 -4.93 -13.78
CA GLU A 60 16.10 -4.25 -12.78
C GLU A 60 15.46 -3.02 -12.12
N GLY A 61 14.35 -2.49 -12.67
CA GLY A 61 13.61 -1.39 -12.09
C GLY A 61 12.72 -1.79 -10.92
N TRP A 62 12.41 -3.09 -10.79
CA TRP A 62 11.48 -3.59 -9.79
C TRP A 62 12.14 -3.87 -8.44
N THR A 63 11.47 -3.48 -7.36
CA THR A 63 11.79 -3.92 -6.00
C THR A 63 10.50 -4.40 -5.34
N LEU A 64 10.51 -5.60 -4.77
CA LEU A 64 9.34 -6.25 -4.18
C LEU A 64 9.55 -6.41 -2.67
N TYR A 65 8.64 -5.87 -1.88
CA TYR A 65 8.62 -5.92 -0.42
C TYR A 65 7.55 -6.92 0.03
N PRO A 66 7.93 -8.04 0.66
CA PRO A 66 6.96 -8.99 1.16
C PRO A 66 6.03 -8.37 2.19
N PHE A 67 4.71 -8.46 1.99
CA PHE A 67 3.77 -8.04 3.03
C PHE A 67 3.99 -8.86 4.31
N PRO A 68 3.82 -8.23 5.49
CA PRO A 68 3.91 -8.95 6.75
C PRO A 68 2.77 -9.96 6.89
N GLY A 69 2.88 -10.81 7.91
CA GLY A 69 1.83 -11.79 8.23
C GLY A 69 2.01 -13.14 7.52
N PRO A 70 1.00 -14.02 7.63
CA PRO A 70 1.10 -15.39 7.14
C PRO A 70 0.93 -15.48 5.61
N ASN A 71 1.55 -16.51 5.05
CA ASN A 71 1.30 -16.95 3.68
C ASN A 71 0.21 -18.03 3.65
N TYR A 72 -0.47 -18.16 2.50
CA TYR A 72 -1.33 -19.32 2.25
C TYR A 72 -0.52 -20.62 2.29
N LYS A 73 -1.14 -21.69 2.81
CA LYS A 73 -0.52 -23.01 2.89
C LYS A 73 -0.15 -23.51 1.49
N GLY A 74 1.10 -23.93 1.32
CA GLY A 74 1.61 -24.44 0.04
C GLY A 74 2.01 -23.35 -0.97
N ALA A 75 2.05 -22.08 -0.57
CA ALA A 75 2.61 -21.02 -1.39
C ALA A 75 4.10 -21.29 -1.66
N VAL A 76 4.45 -21.34 -2.95
CA VAL A 76 5.83 -21.53 -3.45
C VAL A 76 6.60 -20.21 -3.54
N GLU A 77 5.87 -19.10 -3.68
CA GLU A 77 6.37 -17.73 -3.60
C GLU A 77 5.80 -17.05 -2.35
N ASN A 78 6.11 -15.77 -2.16
CA ASN A 78 5.40 -14.97 -1.18
C ASN A 78 3.91 -14.91 -1.57
N GLY A 79 3.05 -15.50 -0.76
CA GLY A 79 1.62 -15.72 -1.01
C GLY A 79 0.81 -15.15 0.13
N SER A 80 1.10 -13.89 0.48
CA SER A 80 0.57 -13.25 1.68
C SER A 80 -0.95 -13.26 1.70
N ALA A 81 -1.51 -13.57 2.86
CA ALA A 81 -2.95 -13.56 3.08
C ALA A 81 -3.54 -12.15 3.26
N GLU A 82 -2.74 -11.09 3.20
CA GLU A 82 -3.14 -9.71 3.58
C GLU A 82 -4.37 -9.14 2.83
N SER A 83 -4.71 -9.67 1.65
CA SER A 83 -5.86 -9.21 0.84
C SER A 83 -5.82 -7.71 0.51
N VAL A 84 -4.63 -7.22 0.15
CA VAL A 84 -4.43 -5.82 -0.28
C VAL A 84 -5.24 -5.46 -1.52
N TYR A 85 -5.76 -4.23 -1.56
CA TYR A 85 -6.60 -3.75 -2.66
C TYR A 85 -6.05 -2.49 -3.33
N TYR A 86 -5.54 -1.54 -2.55
CA TYR A 86 -5.07 -0.26 -3.06
C TYR A 86 -3.79 0.19 -2.34
N ASP A 87 -3.10 1.13 -2.95
CA ASP A 87 -1.96 1.85 -2.40
C ASP A 87 -2.08 3.35 -2.62
N PHE A 88 -1.34 4.10 -1.81
CA PHE A 88 -1.25 5.55 -1.83
C PHE A 88 0.15 5.95 -1.36
N VAL A 89 0.73 6.95 -2.01
CA VAL A 89 2.00 7.53 -1.58
C VAL A 89 1.73 8.87 -0.91
N ASP A 90 2.03 8.95 0.38
CA ASP A 90 1.98 10.20 1.12
C ASP A 90 3.18 11.09 0.74
N ARG A 91 3.05 11.83 -0.36
CA ARG A 91 4.09 12.76 -0.86
C ARG A 91 4.33 13.95 0.07
N PHE A 92 3.35 14.29 0.91
CA PHE A 92 3.31 15.57 1.62
C PHE A 92 3.44 15.43 3.14
N ASP A 93 3.68 14.23 3.65
CA ASP A 93 3.73 13.94 5.09
C ASP A 93 2.40 14.28 5.79
N MET A 94 1.28 13.90 5.18
CA MET A 94 -0.08 14.04 5.72
C MET A 94 -0.34 13.11 6.90
N LEU A 95 0.29 11.94 6.95
CA LEU A 95 0.21 11.00 8.06
C LEU A 95 1.04 11.43 9.27
N GLY A 96 2.22 12.01 9.03
CA GLY A 96 3.24 12.23 10.05
C GLY A 96 4.38 11.21 10.07
N ALA A 97 4.45 10.32 9.07
CA ALA A 97 5.51 9.30 8.94
C ALA A 97 6.69 9.74 8.06
N GLY A 98 6.64 10.95 7.48
CA GLY A 98 7.61 11.45 6.51
C GLY A 98 6.99 11.70 5.13
N LYS A 99 7.79 12.26 4.21
CA LYS A 99 7.39 12.48 2.81
C LYS A 99 7.73 11.27 1.95
N ASP A 100 6.95 11.09 0.88
CA ASP A 100 7.06 9.98 -0.07
C ASP A 100 6.95 8.61 0.61
N ILE A 101 6.03 8.49 1.57
CA ILE A 101 5.80 7.24 2.30
C ILE A 101 4.70 6.43 1.58
N PRO A 102 5.03 5.26 1.01
CA PRO A 102 4.05 4.41 0.38
C PRO A 102 3.28 3.60 1.42
N ILE A 103 1.96 3.51 1.22
CA ILE A 103 0.99 2.92 2.15
C ILE A 103 0.10 1.97 1.38
N ALA A 104 -0.06 0.74 1.86
CA ALA A 104 -0.98 -0.26 1.32
C ALA A 104 -2.19 -0.49 2.24
N THR A 105 -3.35 -0.81 1.67
CA THR A 105 -4.55 -1.19 2.43
C THR A 105 -4.46 -2.66 2.89
N GLY A 106 -3.99 -2.93 4.12
CA GLY A 106 -3.91 -4.27 4.69
C GLY A 106 -5.25 -4.75 5.24
N ASN A 107 -6.06 -5.40 4.41
CA ASN A 107 -7.45 -5.71 4.75
C ASN A 107 -7.59 -6.85 5.77
N LEU A 108 -6.74 -7.88 5.72
CA LEU A 108 -6.81 -8.96 6.72
C LEU A 108 -6.01 -8.65 8.00
N SER A 109 -5.06 -7.72 7.94
CA SER A 109 -4.48 -7.06 9.11
C SER A 109 -5.35 -5.93 9.66
N GLU A 110 -6.51 -5.67 9.05
CA GLU A 110 -7.46 -4.63 9.42
C GLU A 110 -6.79 -3.26 9.66
N GLY A 111 -5.90 -2.84 8.76
CA GLY A 111 -5.15 -1.62 8.94
C GLY A 111 -4.48 -1.09 7.68
N LEU A 112 -3.70 -0.03 7.86
CA LEU A 112 -2.81 0.50 6.84
C LEU A 112 -1.40 -0.05 7.06
N LEU A 113 -0.76 -0.49 5.99
CA LEU A 113 0.62 -0.98 5.98
C LEU A 113 1.52 0.11 5.43
N VAL A 114 2.20 0.82 6.34
CA VAL A 114 3.08 1.95 6.03
C VAL A 114 4.49 1.41 5.86
N LEU A 115 5.11 1.63 4.69
CA LEU A 115 6.46 1.14 4.44
C LEU A 115 7.47 2.29 4.68
N VAL A 116 8.21 2.20 5.77
CA VAL A 116 9.25 3.19 6.15
C VAL A 116 10.60 2.48 6.15
N ASP A 117 11.56 3.00 5.40
CA ASP A 117 12.92 2.43 5.28
C ASP A 117 12.93 0.92 4.97
N GLY A 118 12.02 0.49 4.08
CA GLY A 118 11.86 -0.90 3.67
C GLY A 118 11.22 -1.82 4.73
N LYS A 119 10.71 -1.29 5.84
CA LYS A 119 10.03 -2.03 6.91
C LYS A 119 8.58 -1.61 7.04
N PHE A 120 7.70 -2.59 7.22
CA PHE A 120 6.28 -2.32 7.42
C PHE A 120 5.97 -1.94 8.86
N MET A 121 5.20 -0.88 9.01
CA MET A 121 4.49 -0.49 10.22
C MET A 121 2.98 -0.64 9.97
N THR A 122 2.32 -1.44 10.80
CA THR A 122 0.87 -1.68 10.67
C THR A 122 0.10 -0.74 11.58
N LEU A 123 -0.68 0.16 10.98
CA LEU A 123 -1.65 1.01 11.68
C LEU A 123 -2.98 0.28 11.75
N ARG A 124 -3.17 -0.53 12.79
CA ARG A 124 -4.35 -1.39 12.94
C ARG A 124 -5.57 -0.61 13.46
N VAL A 125 -6.72 -0.83 12.83
CA VAL A 125 -8.02 -0.41 13.34
C VAL A 125 -8.48 -1.43 14.39
N PRO A 126 -8.82 -1.01 15.61
CA PRO A 126 -9.17 -1.94 16.67
C PRO A 126 -10.53 -2.61 16.42
N TYR A 127 -10.61 -3.88 16.82
CA TYR A 127 -11.86 -4.61 16.97
C TYR A 127 -12.79 -3.87 17.96
N PRO A 128 -14.12 -3.85 17.76
CA PRO A 128 -14.92 -4.52 16.71
C PRO A 128 -15.22 -3.64 15.49
N MET A 129 -14.44 -2.58 15.22
CA MET A 129 -14.83 -1.61 14.21
C MET A 129 -14.90 -2.18 12.78
N GLY A 130 -14.09 -3.21 12.51
CA GLY A 130 -13.86 -3.80 11.20
C GLY A 130 -13.07 -2.86 10.29
N PHE A 131 -12.33 -3.42 9.33
CA PHE A 131 -11.64 -2.60 8.34
C PHE A 131 -11.47 -3.33 7.01
N TYR A 132 -11.93 -2.69 5.94
CA TYR A 132 -11.71 -3.15 4.58
C TYR A 132 -11.63 -1.93 3.67
N ALA A 133 -10.42 -1.50 3.34
CA ALA A 133 -10.15 -0.30 2.55
C ALA A 133 -9.91 -0.64 1.08
N LYS A 134 -10.37 0.28 0.22
CA LYS A 134 -10.17 0.22 -1.24
C LYS A 134 -9.60 1.52 -1.83
N GLY A 135 -9.30 2.47 -0.96
CA GLY A 135 -8.83 3.79 -1.29
C GLY A 135 -8.50 4.54 0.00
N LEU A 136 -7.61 5.49 -0.10
CA LEU A 136 -7.20 6.39 0.96
C LEU A 136 -6.66 7.66 0.34
N ASP A 137 -6.83 8.78 1.03
CA ASP A 137 -6.28 10.06 0.64
C ASP A 137 -5.99 10.88 1.90
N GLY A 138 -5.19 11.93 1.79
CA GLY A 138 -4.77 12.77 2.91
C GLY A 138 -5.08 14.23 2.69
N ARG A 139 -5.02 15.00 3.78
CA ARG A 139 -5.02 16.46 3.71
C ARG A 139 -4.25 17.07 4.87
N ILE A 140 -3.70 18.26 4.62
CA ILE A 140 -3.12 19.15 5.62
C ILE A 140 -4.10 20.31 5.80
N ASP A 141 -4.90 20.25 6.87
CA ASP A 141 -5.88 21.27 7.23
C ASP A 141 -5.24 22.52 7.82
N ASN A 142 -4.14 22.35 8.58
CA ASN A 142 -3.38 23.45 9.18
C ASN A 142 -1.89 23.10 9.17
N PRO A 143 -1.06 23.71 8.29
CA PRO A 143 0.37 23.47 8.24
C PRO A 143 1.12 23.81 9.54
N GLN A 144 0.58 24.72 10.36
CA GLN A 144 1.11 25.12 11.66
C GLN A 144 0.53 24.29 12.82
N GLY A 145 -0.43 23.40 12.56
CA GLY A 145 -1.14 22.61 13.57
C GLY A 145 -0.42 21.35 14.02
N GLY A 146 0.82 21.12 13.57
CA GLY A 146 1.60 19.91 13.85
C GLY A 146 0.87 18.64 13.39
N TRP A 147 0.98 17.56 14.17
CA TRP A 147 0.33 16.28 13.86
C TRP A 147 -1.20 16.36 13.85
N LYS A 148 -1.80 17.30 14.57
CA LYS A 148 -3.26 17.49 14.63
C LYS A 148 -3.84 18.11 13.37
N GLY A 149 -3.05 18.97 12.71
CA GLY A 149 -3.45 19.73 11.53
C GLY A 149 -3.43 18.92 10.23
N LYS A 150 -3.15 17.62 10.29
CA LYS A 150 -3.01 16.75 9.12
C LYS A 150 -3.52 15.35 9.39
N GLY A 151 -3.87 14.61 8.36
CA GLY A 151 -4.22 13.19 8.50
C GLY A 151 -4.51 12.52 7.17
N ILE A 152 -4.52 11.19 7.22
CA ILE A 152 -4.99 10.33 6.13
C ILE A 152 -6.36 9.79 6.49
N TYR A 153 -7.22 9.67 5.49
CA TYR A 153 -8.60 9.27 5.60
C TYR A 153 -8.86 8.13 4.64
N THR A 154 -9.57 7.12 5.13
CA THR A 154 -9.91 5.96 4.32
C THR A 154 -11.30 5.44 4.69
N PRO A 155 -12.19 5.22 3.71
CA PRO A 155 -13.48 4.63 3.97
C PRO A 155 -13.34 3.13 4.20
N ILE A 156 -14.16 2.61 5.11
CA ILE A 156 -14.48 1.19 5.12
C ILE A 156 -15.37 0.92 3.90
N ALA A 157 -14.78 0.34 2.86
CA ALA A 157 -15.34 0.21 1.50
C ALA A 157 -15.69 -1.23 1.13
N THR A 158 -16.01 -2.08 2.11
CA THR A 158 -16.60 -3.39 1.84
C THR A 158 -17.96 -3.23 1.15
N ARG A 159 -18.27 -4.14 0.22
CA ARG A 159 -19.56 -4.16 -0.48
C ARG A 159 -20.68 -4.78 0.36
N ALA A 160 -20.32 -5.46 1.45
CA ALA A 160 -21.25 -6.13 2.36
C ALA A 160 -21.01 -5.69 3.81
N PRO A 161 -21.25 -4.41 4.15
CA PRO A 161 -21.04 -3.93 5.52
C PRO A 161 -21.91 -4.65 6.55
N PHE A 162 -23.05 -5.21 6.13
CA PHE A 162 -23.93 -6.04 6.95
C PHE A 162 -23.35 -7.41 7.35
N HIS A 163 -22.21 -7.82 6.79
CA HIS A 163 -21.44 -8.99 7.24
C HIS A 163 -20.33 -8.66 8.26
N MET A 164 -20.16 -7.38 8.61
CA MET A 164 -19.27 -7.00 9.71
C MET A 164 -19.94 -7.25 11.07
N GLU A 165 -19.17 -7.18 12.16
CA GLU A 165 -19.63 -7.45 13.54
C GLU A 165 -20.94 -6.70 13.92
N GLY A 166 -21.17 -5.50 13.40
CA GLY A 166 -22.40 -4.73 13.64
C GLY A 166 -23.66 -5.26 12.94
N GLY A 167 -23.55 -6.22 12.03
CA GLY A 167 -24.67 -6.88 11.36
C GLY A 167 -25.55 -5.97 10.50
N LYS A 168 -26.81 -6.39 10.31
CA LYS A 168 -27.81 -5.67 9.49
C LYS A 168 -27.96 -4.21 9.95
N GLY A 169 -27.87 -3.28 9.01
CA GLY A 169 -27.94 -1.85 9.28
C GLY A 169 -26.57 -1.18 9.44
N THR A 170 -25.48 -1.95 9.50
CA THR A 170 -24.12 -1.40 9.48
C THR A 170 -23.87 -0.65 8.18
N THR A 171 -23.39 0.60 8.30
CA THR A 171 -23.01 1.47 7.19
C THR A 171 -21.49 1.60 7.06
N SER A 172 -21.04 2.19 5.97
CA SER A 172 -19.63 2.58 5.80
C SER A 172 -19.24 3.65 6.83
N LYS A 173 -17.97 3.68 7.20
CA LYS A 173 -17.36 4.67 8.12
C LYS A 173 -16.13 5.27 7.45
N LEU A 174 -15.77 6.48 7.85
CA LEU A 174 -14.49 7.08 7.49
C LEU A 174 -13.53 6.94 8.68
N VAL A 175 -12.37 6.32 8.45
CA VAL A 175 -11.32 6.21 9.46
C VAL A 175 -10.27 7.28 9.19
N LYS A 176 -9.95 8.07 10.22
CA LYS A 176 -8.86 9.05 10.19
C LYS A 176 -7.64 8.49 10.91
N PHE A 177 -6.50 8.49 10.24
CA PHE A 177 -5.20 8.15 10.78
C PHE A 177 -4.36 9.42 10.97
N GLN A 178 -3.75 9.53 12.14
CA GLN A 178 -2.77 10.57 12.47
C GLN A 178 -1.64 9.94 13.27
N MET A 179 -0.40 10.34 12.99
CA MET A 179 0.76 9.89 13.74
C MET A 179 1.29 11.02 14.61
N ARG A 180 1.40 10.77 15.91
CA ARG A 180 2.05 11.69 16.85
C ARG A 180 3.57 11.62 16.66
N PRO A 181 4.30 12.74 16.83
CA PRO A 181 5.76 12.74 16.77
C PRO A 181 6.38 11.98 17.95
N ASP A 182 5.68 11.95 19.09
CA ASP A 182 6.08 11.22 20.29
C ASP A 182 4.84 10.82 21.13
N PRO A 183 4.97 9.88 22.08
CA PRO A 183 3.85 9.39 22.89
C PRO A 183 3.17 10.44 23.77
N LEU A 184 3.86 11.53 24.12
CA LEU A 184 3.39 12.59 25.02
C LEU A 184 2.86 13.82 24.27
N ALA A 185 2.94 13.83 22.93
CA ALA A 185 2.43 14.92 22.12
C ALA A 185 0.91 15.08 22.30
N ASN A 186 0.51 16.30 22.71
CA ASN A 186 -0.87 16.62 23.10
C ASN A 186 -1.64 17.42 22.09
#